data_AF-A0A8T5FF40-F1
#
_entry.id   AF-A0A8T5FF40-F1
#
_cell.length_a   1.000
_cell.length_b   1.000
_cell.length_c   1.000
_cell.angle_alpha   90.00
_cell.angle_beta   90.00
_cell.angle_gamma   90.00
#
_symmetry.space_group_name_H-M   'P 1'
#
loop_
_entity.id
_entity.type
_entity.pdbx_description
1 polymer ?
#
loop_
_entity_poly.entity_id
_entity_poly.type
_entity_poly.pdbx_seq_one_letter_code
_entity_poly.pdbx_strand_id
1 'polypeptide(L)'
;MRVITKQLTTNKRVKALPIIIKRDGNVCFYCLMGFEPKVERWKREFDHLNNDNSDHRIENLVLAHKECNNKKKWDSDWQIKAHAKLDDNTKNGYVGVREKNPHIETSEEIDSNREFSKITSEYLIENLLPHKGNLPIEEKIDFKMCLDTITLRCHKLYGHASQNTIRRILDMFCCSEGDFEKIKQNGRWMIQGRKGR
;
A
#
# COMPACT_ATOMS: atom_id res chain seq x y z
N MET A 1 9.32 25.15 -25.89
CA MET A 1 9.13 23.74 -25.49
C MET A 1 8.82 23.71 -24.00
N ARG A 2 7.64 23.21 -23.58
CA ARG A 2 7.34 23.02 -22.15
C ARG A 2 8.10 21.79 -21.67
N VAL A 3 9.17 22.00 -20.91
CA VAL A 3 9.83 20.93 -20.17
C VAL A 3 8.83 20.43 -19.14
N ILE A 4 8.25 19.26 -19.39
CA ILE A 4 7.41 18.57 -18.40
C ILE A 4 8.36 18.12 -17.30
N THR A 5 8.49 18.91 -16.25
CA THR A 5 9.19 18.50 -15.03
C THR A 5 8.37 17.38 -14.40
N LYS A 6 8.83 16.13 -14.55
CA LYS A 6 8.26 14.98 -13.84
C LYS A 6 8.52 15.19 -12.35
N GLN A 7 7.59 15.81 -11.64
CA GLN A 7 7.71 15.97 -10.20
C GLN A 7 7.45 14.65 -9.49
N LEU A 8 8.14 14.43 -8.36
CA LEU A 8 7.91 13.29 -7.48
C LEU A 8 6.45 13.34 -6.98
N THR A 9 5.63 12.40 -7.46
CA THR A 9 4.18 12.36 -7.16
C THR A 9 3.91 12.14 -5.68
N THR A 10 2.73 12.56 -5.21
CA THR A 10 2.30 12.39 -3.80
C THR A 10 2.43 10.93 -3.33
N ASN A 11 2.01 9.97 -4.15
CA ASN A 11 2.12 8.54 -3.81
C ASN A 11 3.58 8.08 -3.64
N LYS A 12 4.50 8.57 -4.48
CA LYS A 12 5.93 8.26 -4.33
C LYS A 12 6.51 8.87 -3.07
N ARG A 13 6.10 10.09 -2.71
CA ARG A 13 6.50 10.75 -1.45
C ARG A 13 6.04 9.97 -0.23
N VAL A 14 4.79 9.51 -0.21
CA VAL A 14 4.24 8.70 0.91
C VAL A 14 5.04 7.40 1.11
N LYS A 15 5.38 6.70 0.02
CA LYS A 15 6.17 5.46 0.09
C LYS A 15 7.63 5.68 0.46
N ALA A 16 8.24 6.77 -0.04
CA ALA A 16 9.64 7.07 0.21
C ALA A 16 9.90 7.58 1.64
N LEU A 17 8.95 8.32 2.23
CA LEU A 17 9.12 8.97 3.53
C LEU A 17 9.57 8.01 4.66
N PRO A 18 8.89 6.88 4.96
CA PRO A 18 9.30 6.00 6.05
C PRO A 18 10.69 5.38 5.81
N ILE A 19 11.02 5.08 4.56
CA ILE A 19 12.32 4.50 4.19
C ILE A 19 13.45 5.49 4.46
N ILE A 20 13.28 6.75 4.04
CA ILE A 20 14.29 7.79 4.26
C ILE A 20 14.42 8.14 5.74
N ILE A 21 13.31 8.19 6.49
CA ILE A 21 13.36 8.41 7.95
C ILE A 21 14.12 7.28 8.65
N LYS A 22 13.89 6.01 8.26
CA LYS A 22 14.62 4.87 8.82
C LYS A 22 16.13 4.96 8.50
N ARG A 23 16.49 5.40 7.29
CA ARG A 23 17.87 5.47 6.81
C ARG A 23 18.66 6.66 7.37
N ASP A 24 18.05 7.84 7.35
CA ASP A 24 18.75 9.13 7.55
C ASP A 24 18.23 9.91 8.78
N GLY A 25 17.16 9.42 9.42
CA GLY A 25 16.46 10.13 10.48
C GLY A 25 15.45 11.17 9.97
N ASN A 26 14.68 11.74 10.90
CA ASN A 26 13.72 12.81 10.60
C ASN A 26 14.34 14.20 10.85
N VAL A 27 15.50 14.46 10.24
CA VAL A 27 16.23 15.73 10.28
C VAL A 27 16.65 16.15 8.88
N CYS A 28 16.97 17.43 8.68
CA CYS A 28 17.49 17.92 7.41
C CYS A 28 18.87 17.31 7.14
N PHE A 29 19.06 16.67 5.99
CA PHE A 29 20.31 16.02 5.63
C PHE A 29 21.52 16.98 5.60
N TYR A 30 21.31 18.24 5.20
CA TYR A 30 22.40 19.21 5.07
C TYR A 30 22.84 19.78 6.42
N CYS A 31 21.91 20.34 7.19
CA CYS A 31 22.20 21.06 8.43
C CYS A 31 21.94 20.24 9.71
N LEU A 32 21.38 19.03 9.59
CA LEU A 32 21.06 18.10 10.68
C LEU A 32 20.04 18.62 11.70
N MET A 33 19.43 19.78 11.46
CA MET A 33 18.36 20.34 12.30
C MET A 33 17.00 19.71 11.98
N GLY A 34 16.11 19.70 12.98
CA GLY A 34 14.72 19.27 12.81
C GLY A 34 13.91 20.16 11.85
N PHE A 35 12.75 19.66 11.42
CA PHE A 35 11.83 20.38 10.54
C PHE A 35 10.83 21.20 11.35
N GLU A 36 10.50 22.40 10.87
CA GLU A 36 9.43 23.24 11.43
C GLU A 36 8.36 23.48 10.35
N PRO A 37 7.27 22.70 10.35
CA PRO A 37 6.24 22.78 9.31
C PRO A 37 5.58 24.15 9.19
N LYS A 38 5.57 24.96 10.25
CA LYS A 38 4.98 26.31 10.26
C LYS A 38 5.88 27.37 9.64
N VAL A 39 7.17 27.08 9.45
CA VAL A 39 8.16 28.01 8.90
C VAL A 39 8.54 27.54 7.50
N GLU A 40 8.08 28.26 6.47
CA GLU A 40 8.19 27.85 5.06
C GLU A 40 9.62 27.49 4.63
N ARG A 41 10.63 28.24 5.09
CA ARG A 41 12.05 27.98 4.80
C ARG A 41 12.57 26.68 5.45
N TRP A 42 11.99 26.27 6.57
CA TRP A 42 12.38 25.09 7.36
C TRP A 42 11.37 23.94 7.23
N LYS A 43 10.50 24.04 6.23
CA LYS A 43 9.60 22.97 5.85
C LYS A 43 10.38 21.80 5.28
N ARG A 44 9.94 20.59 5.61
CA ARG A 44 10.48 19.34 5.08
C ARG A 44 10.13 19.17 3.61
N GLU A 45 11.14 18.96 2.79
CA GLU A 45 11.01 18.60 1.38
C GLU A 45 11.89 17.40 1.04
N PHE A 46 11.54 16.72 -0.05
CA PHE A 46 12.43 15.73 -0.67
C PHE A 46 13.42 16.49 -1.54
N ASP A 47 14.70 16.15 -1.40
CA ASP A 47 15.76 16.65 -2.28
C ASP A 47 16.38 15.49 -3.07
N HIS A 48 16.74 15.79 -4.32
CA HIS A 48 17.44 14.91 -5.23
C HIS A 48 18.94 15.16 -5.11
N LEU A 49 19.68 14.18 -4.63
CA LEU A 49 21.11 14.30 -4.34
C LEU A 49 21.90 14.73 -5.57
N ASN A 50 21.58 14.19 -6.75
CA ASN A 50 22.19 14.54 -8.03
C ASN A 50 21.62 15.79 -8.74
N ASN A 51 20.68 16.52 -8.13
CA ASN A 51 19.94 17.63 -8.74
C ASN A 51 19.07 17.27 -9.97
N ASP A 52 18.97 15.99 -10.35
CA ASP A 52 18.11 15.53 -11.42
C ASP A 52 16.72 15.23 -10.88
N ASN A 53 15.79 16.16 -11.11
CA ASN A 53 14.40 16.05 -10.69
C ASN A 53 13.65 14.86 -11.31
N SER A 54 14.19 14.22 -12.35
CA SER A 54 13.60 13.04 -13.00
C SER A 54 14.02 11.72 -12.37
N ASP A 55 15.10 11.70 -11.58
CA ASP A 55 15.64 10.51 -10.92
C ASP A 55 14.99 10.27 -9.55
N HIS A 56 13.85 9.59 -9.56
CA HIS A 56 13.06 9.32 -8.36
C HIS A 56 13.47 8.06 -7.59
N ARG A 57 14.68 7.54 -7.80
CA ARG A 57 15.21 6.39 -7.06
C ARG A 57 15.38 6.73 -5.58
N ILE A 58 15.12 5.78 -4.68
CA ILE A 58 15.15 6.04 -3.23
C ILE A 58 16.57 6.39 -2.73
N GLU A 59 17.56 5.86 -3.42
CA GLU A 59 18.99 6.11 -3.23
C GLU A 59 19.34 7.57 -3.52
N ASN A 60 18.58 8.23 -4.40
CA ASN A 60 18.78 9.62 -4.80
C ASN A 60 17.95 10.62 -3.98
N LEU A 61 17.11 10.17 -3.06
CA LEU A 61 16.22 11.03 -2.29
C LEU A 61 16.71 11.17 -0.85
N VAL A 62 16.69 12.40 -0.31
CA VAL A 62 16.87 12.70 1.12
C VAL A 62 15.80 13.69 1.61
N LEU A 63 15.67 13.85 2.93
CA LEU A 63 14.86 14.93 3.51
C LEU A 63 15.74 16.16 3.77
N ALA A 64 15.29 17.33 3.32
CA ALA A 64 15.98 18.59 3.53
C ALA A 64 14.99 19.72 3.84
N HIS A 65 15.48 20.80 4.45
CA HIS A 65 14.75 22.05 4.47
C HIS A 65 14.64 22.60 3.05
N LYS A 66 13.51 23.24 2.73
CA LYS A 66 13.33 23.97 1.47
C LYS A 66 14.49 24.93 1.18
N GLU A 67 14.93 25.67 2.20
CA GLU A 67 16.07 26.59 2.08
C GLU A 67 17.39 25.87 1.84
N CYS A 68 17.66 24.78 2.57
CA CYS A 68 18.90 24.03 2.41
C CYS A 68 18.99 23.37 1.03
N ASN A 69 17.88 22.81 0.54
CA ASN A 69 17.79 22.26 -0.82
C ASN A 69 18.12 23.35 -1.87
N ASN A 70 17.53 24.54 -1.76
CA ASN A 70 17.82 25.63 -2.69
C ASN A 70 19.28 26.08 -2.65
N LYS A 71 19.87 26.14 -1.44
CA LYS A 71 21.28 26.54 -1.22
C LYS A 71 22.28 25.50 -1.74
N LYS A 72 21.98 24.21 -1.66
CA LYS A 72 22.84 23.11 -2.17
C LYS A 72 23.32 23.35 -3.60
N LYS A 73 22.50 23.92 -4.47
CA LYS A 73 22.85 24.19 -5.88
C LYS A 73 24.07 25.10 -6.04
N TRP A 74 24.44 25.83 -5.00
CA TRP A 74 25.53 26.81 -4.99
C TRP A 74 26.58 26.53 -3.92
N ASP A 75 26.36 25.53 -3.05
CA ASP A 75 27.24 25.16 -1.96
C ASP A 75 28.02 23.89 -2.33
N SER A 76 29.32 24.05 -2.58
CA SER A 76 30.21 22.97 -3.01
C SER A 76 30.29 21.83 -1.98
N ASP A 77 30.30 22.17 -0.69
CA ASP A 77 30.43 21.18 0.37
C ASP A 77 29.18 20.33 0.46
N TRP A 78 28.01 20.95 0.28
CA TRP A 78 26.74 20.22 0.25
C TRP A 78 26.56 19.40 -1.02
N GLN A 79 27.13 19.82 -2.16
CA GLN A 79 27.18 18.99 -3.37
C GLN A 79 28.07 17.77 -3.17
N ILE A 80 29.27 17.95 -2.61
CA ILE A 80 30.18 16.85 -2.28
C ILE A 80 29.49 15.89 -1.31
N LYS A 81 28.86 16.41 -0.25
CA LYS A 81 28.08 15.63 0.72
C LYS A 81 26.94 14.85 0.05
N ALA A 82 26.24 15.48 -0.88
CA ALA A 82 25.12 14.85 -1.59
C ALA A 82 25.58 13.73 -2.53
N HIS A 83 26.65 13.95 -3.30
CA HIS A 83 27.25 12.93 -4.16
C HIS A 83 27.80 11.77 -3.35
N ALA A 84 28.54 12.03 -2.27
CA ALA A 84 29.03 10.99 -1.37
C ALA A 84 27.89 10.15 -0.80
N LYS A 85 26.76 10.78 -0.43
CA LYS A 85 25.57 10.07 0.06
C LYS A 85 24.89 9.25 -1.03
N LEU A 86 24.83 9.74 -2.27
CA LEU A 86 24.26 8.97 -3.38
C LEU A 86 25.11 7.73 -3.66
N ASP A 87 26.43 7.88 -3.68
CA ASP A 87 27.36 6.77 -3.84
C ASP A 87 27.24 5.75 -2.71
N ASP A 88 27.16 6.22 -1.47
CA ASP A 88 26.94 5.39 -0.28
C ASP A 88 25.61 4.62 -0.36
N ASN A 89 24.51 5.31 -0.67
CA ASN A 89 23.20 4.69 -0.82
C ASN A 89 23.17 3.63 -1.94
N THR A 90 23.89 3.89 -3.05
CA THR A 90 23.98 2.98 -4.20
C THR A 90 24.85 1.76 -3.88
N LYS A 91 26.01 1.98 -3.24
CA LYS A 91 26.96 0.91 -2.85
C LYS A 91 26.40 0.00 -1.78
N ASN A 92 25.75 0.58 -0.77
CA ASN A 92 25.13 -0.18 0.31
C ASN A 92 23.85 -0.90 -0.13
N GLY A 93 23.50 -0.83 -1.43
CA GLY A 93 22.41 -1.59 -1.96
C GLY A 93 21.10 -1.21 -1.29
N TYR A 94 20.83 0.09 -1.10
CA TYR A 94 19.45 0.53 -0.83
C TYR A 94 18.52 0.29 -2.04
N VAL A 95 18.93 -0.58 -2.98
CA VAL A 95 18.16 -1.38 -3.92
C VAL A 95 17.19 -2.25 -3.13
N GLY A 96 16.20 -1.65 -2.47
CA GLY A 96 15.09 -2.34 -1.81
C GLY A 96 15.45 -3.75 -1.37
N VAL A 97 16.52 -3.91 -0.57
CA VAL A 97 16.64 -5.10 0.24
C VAL A 97 15.32 -5.04 0.97
N ARG A 98 14.47 -6.00 0.65
CA ARG A 98 13.46 -6.53 1.57
C ARG A 98 14.25 -6.88 2.82
N GLU A 99 14.69 -5.86 3.56
CA GLU A 99 15.03 -6.00 4.94
C GLU A 99 13.72 -6.47 5.48
N LYS A 100 13.71 -7.78 5.75
CA LYS A 100 12.83 -8.43 6.68
C LYS A 100 12.88 -7.56 7.94
N ASN A 101 12.08 -6.52 7.97
CA ASN A 101 11.53 -5.99 9.19
C ASN A 101 10.98 -7.24 9.89
N PRO A 102 11.55 -7.68 11.03
CA PRO A 102 10.96 -8.79 11.77
C PRO A 102 9.56 -8.43 12.27
N HIS A 103 9.14 -7.17 12.15
CA HIS A 103 7.78 -6.71 12.32
C HIS A 103 7.51 -5.56 11.35
N ILE A 104 6.40 -5.65 10.59
CA ILE A 104 5.86 -4.68 9.61
C ILE A 104 6.31 -4.94 8.15
N GLU A 105 5.88 -6.08 7.60
CA GLU A 105 5.57 -6.27 6.16
C GLU A 105 4.94 -7.68 5.94
N THR A 106 3.86 -8.00 6.63
CA THR A 106 2.74 -8.57 5.89
C THR A 106 2.18 -7.36 5.12
N SER A 107 2.29 -7.35 3.79
CA SER A 107 1.97 -6.14 3.03
C SER A 107 0.55 -5.69 3.42
N GLU A 108 0.31 -4.40 3.62
CA GLU A 108 -1.04 -3.92 3.96
C GLU A 108 -2.10 -4.48 2.99
N GLU A 109 -1.70 -4.80 1.75
CA GLU A 109 -2.51 -5.49 0.75
C GLU A 109 -2.68 -7.01 1.02
N ILE A 110 -1.65 -7.73 1.47
CA ILE A 110 -1.72 -9.14 1.90
C ILE A 110 -2.54 -9.26 3.19
N ASP A 111 -2.36 -8.36 4.15
CA ASP A 111 -3.16 -8.30 5.37
C ASP A 111 -4.60 -7.93 5.04
N SER A 112 -4.83 -6.90 4.23
CA SER A 112 -6.19 -6.56 3.79
C SER A 112 -6.84 -7.69 3.02
N ASN A 113 -6.13 -8.38 2.12
CA ASN A 113 -6.70 -9.53 1.39
C ASN A 113 -6.99 -10.72 2.33
N ARG A 114 -6.16 -10.95 3.34
CA ARG A 114 -6.40 -11.97 4.38
C ARG A 114 -7.62 -11.62 5.21
N GLU A 115 -7.74 -10.38 5.65
CA GLU A 115 -8.89 -9.89 6.40
C GLU A 115 -10.17 -9.89 5.56
N PHE A 116 -10.10 -9.47 4.29
CA PHE A 116 -11.23 -9.56 3.35
C PHE A 116 -11.63 -11.01 3.11
N SER A 117 -10.67 -11.94 3.03
CA SER A 117 -10.94 -13.36 2.91
C SER A 117 -11.64 -13.90 4.15
N LYS A 118 -11.23 -13.48 5.35
CA LYS A 118 -11.89 -13.82 6.61
C LYS A 118 -13.33 -13.32 6.66
N ILE A 119 -13.56 -12.04 6.36
CA ILE A 119 -14.91 -11.44 6.31
C ILE A 119 -15.79 -12.13 5.27
N THR A 120 -15.22 -12.46 4.11
CA THR A 120 -15.92 -13.20 3.05
C THR A 120 -16.33 -14.59 3.56
N SER A 121 -15.40 -15.33 4.16
CA SER A 121 -15.65 -16.66 4.70
C SER A 121 -16.71 -16.64 5.80
N GLU A 122 -16.58 -15.74 6.77
CA GLU A 122 -17.55 -15.57 7.87
C GLU A 122 -18.94 -15.27 7.31
N TYR A 123 -19.05 -14.35 6.36
CA TYR A 123 -20.33 -14.04 5.73
C TYR A 123 -20.94 -15.26 5.02
N LEU A 124 -20.16 -15.99 4.23
CA LEU A 124 -20.66 -17.16 3.52
C LEU A 124 -21.05 -18.28 4.49
N ILE A 125 -20.25 -18.54 5.52
CA ILE A 125 -20.54 -19.56 6.54
C ILE A 125 -21.83 -19.22 7.28
N GLU A 126 -21.96 -18.00 7.80
CA GLU A 126 -23.14 -17.58 8.57
C GLU A 126 -24.43 -17.65 7.76
N ASN A 127 -24.36 -17.36 6.46
CA ASN A 127 -25.56 -17.28 5.64
C ASN A 127 -25.90 -18.61 4.95
N LEU A 128 -24.92 -19.42 4.56
CA LEU A 128 -25.13 -20.59 3.69
C LEU A 128 -24.83 -21.94 4.36
N LEU A 129 -24.17 -21.96 5.52
CA LEU A 129 -23.83 -23.20 6.23
C LEU A 129 -24.38 -23.22 7.65
N PRO A 130 -24.64 -24.41 8.22
CA PRO A 130 -24.88 -24.52 9.65
C PRO A 130 -23.63 -24.10 10.43
N HIS A 131 -23.77 -23.14 11.35
CA HIS A 131 -22.65 -22.63 12.14
C HIS A 131 -23.06 -22.37 13.58
N LYS A 132 -22.26 -22.85 14.55
CA LYS A 132 -22.51 -22.71 16.00
C LYS A 132 -23.90 -23.19 16.44
N GLY A 133 -24.40 -24.27 15.83
CA GLY A 133 -25.72 -24.83 16.13
C GLY A 133 -26.91 -24.09 15.49
N ASN A 134 -26.66 -23.04 14.70
CA ASN A 134 -27.69 -22.33 13.96
C ASN A 134 -27.85 -22.90 12.55
N LEU A 135 -29.09 -22.88 12.04
CA LEU A 135 -29.39 -23.15 10.64
C LEU A 135 -28.92 -21.99 9.76
N PRO A 136 -28.56 -22.25 8.48
CA PRO A 136 -28.20 -21.20 7.54
C PRO A 136 -29.36 -20.22 7.35
N ILE A 137 -29.02 -18.93 7.21
CA ILE A 137 -30.00 -17.85 7.01
C ILE A 137 -30.69 -18.00 5.65
N GLU A 138 -29.95 -18.40 4.62
CA GLU A 138 -30.44 -18.58 3.26
C GLU A 138 -29.93 -19.91 2.68
N GLU A 139 -30.71 -20.55 1.80
CA GLU A 139 -30.18 -21.70 1.03
C GLU A 139 -29.17 -21.23 -0.04
N LYS A 140 -29.40 -20.04 -0.62
CA LYS A 140 -28.64 -19.48 -1.74
C LYS A 140 -28.68 -17.96 -1.72
N ILE A 141 -27.57 -17.32 -2.07
CA ILE A 141 -27.44 -15.86 -2.15
C ILE A 141 -27.11 -15.44 -3.59
N ASP A 142 -27.69 -14.35 -4.07
CA ASP A 142 -27.31 -13.76 -5.36
C ASP A 142 -25.85 -13.27 -5.33
N PHE A 143 -25.06 -13.69 -6.33
CA PHE A 143 -23.62 -13.41 -6.39
C PHE A 143 -23.32 -11.90 -6.42
N LYS A 144 -24.12 -11.11 -7.14
CA LYS A 144 -23.89 -9.66 -7.24
C LYS A 144 -24.18 -8.99 -5.90
N MET A 145 -25.27 -9.37 -5.24
CA MET A 145 -25.58 -8.89 -3.91
C MET A 145 -24.52 -9.30 -2.88
N CYS A 146 -24.07 -10.56 -2.89
CA CYS A 146 -23.00 -11.03 -2.03
C CYS A 146 -21.71 -10.21 -2.22
N LEU A 147 -21.30 -10.02 -3.47
CA LEU A 147 -20.14 -9.21 -3.84
C LEU A 147 -20.23 -7.77 -3.32
N ASP A 148 -21.37 -7.11 -3.54
CA ASP A 148 -21.57 -5.73 -3.11
C ASP A 148 -21.60 -5.61 -1.57
N THR A 149 -22.31 -6.51 -0.89
CA THR A 149 -22.41 -6.54 0.57
C THR A 149 -21.04 -6.72 1.21
N ILE A 150 -20.25 -7.69 0.76
CA ILE A 150 -18.90 -7.93 1.31
C ILE A 150 -17.99 -6.73 1.02
N THR A 151 -18.06 -6.17 -0.20
CA THR A 151 -17.25 -4.99 -0.56
C THR A 151 -17.57 -3.83 0.38
N LEU A 152 -18.85 -3.57 0.65
CA LEU A 152 -19.27 -2.53 1.58
C LEU A 152 -18.79 -2.80 3.01
N ARG A 153 -18.88 -4.04 3.50
CA ARG A 153 -18.38 -4.43 4.84
C ARG A 153 -16.89 -4.17 4.98
N CYS A 154 -16.10 -4.60 3.99
CA CYS A 154 -14.66 -4.39 3.95
C CYS A 154 -14.31 -2.89 3.90
N HIS A 155 -15.00 -2.11 3.07
CA HIS A 155 -14.79 -0.66 3.01
C HIS A 155 -15.14 0.05 4.32
N LYS A 156 -16.20 -0.38 5.03
CA LYS A 156 -16.57 0.22 6.33
C LYS A 156 -15.53 -0.04 7.42
N LEU A 157 -14.91 -1.22 7.40
CA LEU A 157 -13.95 -1.63 8.42
C LEU A 157 -12.53 -1.11 8.15
N TYR A 158 -12.08 -1.12 6.89
CA TYR A 158 -10.68 -0.83 6.52
C TYR A 158 -10.53 0.45 5.69
N GLY A 159 -11.61 1.16 5.40
CA GLY A 159 -11.60 2.40 4.62
C GLY A 159 -11.35 2.22 3.11
N HIS A 160 -11.11 0.98 2.66
CA HIS A 160 -10.95 0.65 1.25
C HIS A 160 -11.39 -0.80 0.96
N ALA A 161 -11.93 -1.05 -0.24
CA ALA A 161 -12.13 -2.38 -0.81
C ALA A 161 -12.47 -2.23 -2.29
N SER A 162 -11.89 -3.07 -3.16
CA SER A 162 -12.26 -3.11 -4.58
C SER A 162 -13.17 -4.30 -4.86
N GLN A 163 -14.22 -4.10 -5.66
CA GLN A 163 -15.09 -5.21 -6.09
C GLN A 163 -14.31 -6.30 -6.84
N ASN A 164 -13.24 -5.92 -7.56
CA ASN A 164 -12.41 -6.89 -8.27
C ASN A 164 -11.65 -7.82 -7.30
N THR A 165 -11.18 -7.27 -6.17
CA THR A 165 -10.53 -8.05 -5.11
C THR A 165 -11.52 -9.03 -4.49
N ILE A 166 -12.69 -8.55 -4.06
CA ILE A 166 -13.70 -9.39 -3.43
C ILE A 166 -14.23 -10.46 -4.39
N ARG A 167 -14.42 -10.13 -5.67
CA ARG A 167 -14.79 -11.11 -6.70
C ARG A 167 -13.78 -12.25 -6.79
N ARG A 168 -12.47 -11.95 -6.81
CA ARG A 168 -11.41 -12.99 -6.84
C ARG A 168 -11.46 -13.87 -5.60
N ILE A 169 -11.69 -13.29 -4.43
CA ILE A 169 -11.83 -14.02 -3.17
C ILE A 169 -13.07 -14.94 -3.22
N LEU A 170 -14.21 -14.43 -3.69
CA LEU A 170 -15.42 -15.25 -3.87
C LEU A 170 -15.21 -16.39 -4.86
N ASP A 171 -14.56 -16.13 -6.00
CA ASP A 171 -14.27 -17.15 -7.00
C ASP A 171 -13.32 -18.23 -6.43
N MET A 172 -12.39 -17.86 -5.54
CA MET A 172 -11.54 -18.80 -4.79
C MET A 172 -12.36 -19.66 -3.81
N PHE A 173 -13.28 -19.09 -3.04
CA PHE A 173 -14.18 -19.86 -2.16
C PHE A 173 -15.18 -20.74 -2.91
N CYS A 174 -15.51 -20.38 -4.16
CA CYS A 174 -16.41 -21.14 -5.03
C CYS A 174 -15.67 -22.10 -5.98
N CYS A 175 -14.34 -22.25 -5.84
CA CYS A 175 -13.59 -23.17 -6.70
C CYS A 175 -13.97 -24.63 -6.43
N SER A 176 -13.46 -25.57 -7.25
CA SER A 176 -13.74 -27.00 -7.09
C SER A 176 -13.33 -27.55 -5.72
N GLU A 177 -12.33 -26.96 -5.09
CA GLU A 177 -11.85 -27.33 -3.75
C GLU A 177 -12.56 -26.57 -2.62
N GLY A 178 -13.35 -25.55 -2.92
CA GLY A 178 -14.06 -24.76 -1.90
C GLY A 178 -15.36 -25.38 -1.42
N ASP A 179 -15.80 -24.96 -0.23
CA ASP A 179 -17.05 -25.41 0.43
C ASP A 179 -18.30 -24.79 -0.19
N PHE A 180 -18.13 -23.83 -1.08
CA PHE A 180 -19.22 -23.15 -1.78
C PHE A 180 -19.16 -23.46 -3.28
N GLU A 181 -20.28 -23.29 -3.95
CA GLU A 181 -20.36 -23.40 -5.39
C GLU A 181 -21.19 -22.27 -5.99
N LYS A 182 -20.83 -21.90 -7.22
CA LYS A 182 -21.51 -20.87 -8.00
C LYS A 182 -22.36 -21.53 -9.07
N ILE A 183 -23.68 -21.38 -8.95
CA ILE A 183 -24.65 -21.96 -9.88
C ILE A 183 -25.40 -20.87 -10.64
N LYS A 184 -25.85 -21.17 -11.86
CA LYS A 184 -26.70 -20.26 -12.63
C LYS A 184 -28.16 -20.64 -12.45
N GLN A 185 -28.96 -19.73 -11.92
CA GLN A 185 -30.40 -19.92 -11.70
C GLN A 185 -31.16 -18.71 -12.26
N ASN A 186 -32.14 -18.95 -13.13
CA ASN A 186 -32.95 -17.90 -13.76
C ASN A 186 -32.11 -16.78 -14.41
N GLY A 187 -31.00 -17.16 -15.06
CA GLY A 187 -30.08 -16.22 -15.70
C GLY A 187 -29.12 -15.47 -14.76
N ARG A 188 -29.27 -15.62 -13.44
CA ARG A 188 -28.41 -15.00 -12.42
C ARG A 188 -27.45 -16.00 -11.82
N TRP A 189 -26.31 -15.51 -11.35
CA TRP A 189 -25.36 -16.34 -10.62
C TRP A 189 -25.71 -16.31 -9.13
N MET A 190 -25.84 -17.49 -8.54
CA MET A 190 -26.12 -17.70 -7.12
C MET A 190 -24.94 -18.43 -6.48
N ILE A 191 -24.73 -18.21 -5.19
CA ILE A 191 -23.78 -18.94 -4.35
C ILE A 191 -24.58 -19.81 -3.38
N GLN A 192 -24.19 -21.07 -3.23
CA GLN A 192 -24.77 -22.00 -2.25
C GLN A 192 -23.68 -22.84 -1.59
N GLY A 193 -23.97 -23.46 -0.45
CA GLY A 193 -23.11 -24.49 0.14
C GLY A 193 -23.03 -25.71 -0.76
N ARG A 194 -21.84 -26.28 -0.93
CA ARG A 194 -21.60 -27.44 -1.79
C ARG A 194 -22.24 -28.68 -1.15
N LYS A 195 -23.16 -29.33 -1.87
CA LYS A 195 -23.82 -30.57 -1.40
C LYS A 195 -22.89 -31.77 -1.64
N GLY A 196 -22.65 -32.60 -0.62
CA GLY A 196 -21.90 -33.86 -0.75
C GLY A 196 -20.44 -33.83 -0.27
N ARG A 197 -20.07 -32.88 0.60
CA ARG A 197 -18.87 -32.95 1.45
C ARG A 197 -19.27 -33.02 2.92
#